data_AF-A0A6L6ACK3-F1
#
_entry.id   AF-A0A6L6ACK3-F1
#
_cell.length_a   1.000
_cell.length_b   1.000
_cell.length_c   1.000
_cell.angle_alpha   90.00
_cell.angle_beta   90.00
_cell.angle_gamma   90.00
#
_symmetry.space_group_name_H-M   'P 1'
#
loop_
_entity.id
_entity.type
_entity.pdbx_description
1 polymer ?
#
loop_
_entity_poly.entity_id
_entity_poly.type
_entity_poly.pdbx_seq_one_letter_code
_entity_poly.pdbx_strand_id
1 'polypeptide(L)'
;MAIYRQISAGVIAVLCLTFLPLSNSAAAAPENFSFTGSGYGHGVGMSQIGARAKALAGESATAILSYYYSGTKVETATESQILRVNIGHLLKSSKVKSDSKGA
;
A
#
# COMPACT_ATOMS: atom_id res chain seq x y z
N MET A 1 62.36 37.91 23.62
CA MET A 1 60.92 38.24 23.69
C MET A 1 60.01 37.28 22.88
N ALA A 2 60.53 36.24 22.22
CA ALA A 2 59.73 35.29 21.44
C ALA A 2 59.18 34.10 22.25
N ILE A 3 59.82 33.75 23.38
CA ILE A 3 59.49 32.57 24.21
C ILE A 3 58.19 32.78 25.01
N TYR A 4 57.98 33.98 25.59
CA TYR A 4 56.74 34.29 26.33
C TYR A 4 55.49 34.28 25.43
N ARG A 5 55.61 34.67 24.15
CA ARG A 5 54.49 34.67 23.19
C ARG A 5 54.02 33.25 22.83
N GLN A 6 54.94 32.27 22.81
CA GLN A 6 54.65 30.86 22.56
C GLN A 6 53.95 30.21 23.78
N ILE A 7 54.40 30.54 24.99
CA ILE A 7 53.83 30.01 26.25
C ILE A 7 52.40 30.56 26.47
N SER A 8 52.16 31.85 26.23
CA SER A 8 50.81 32.45 26.33
C SER A 8 49.82 31.82 25.35
N ALA A 9 50.24 31.56 24.11
CA ALA A 9 49.39 30.92 23.10
C ALA A 9 49.07 29.45 23.47
N GLY A 10 50.04 28.72 24.04
CA GLY A 10 49.84 27.35 24.51
C GLY A 10 48.84 27.25 25.66
N VAL A 11 48.92 28.16 26.64
CA VAL A 11 47.99 28.18 27.79
C VAL A 11 46.56 28.53 27.36
N ILE A 12 46.40 29.48 26.43
CA ILE A 12 45.08 29.84 25.87
C ILE A 12 44.48 28.69 25.05
N ALA A 13 45.29 27.97 24.27
CA ALA A 13 44.84 26.80 23.50
C ALA A 13 44.40 25.64 24.41
N VAL A 14 45.13 25.38 25.51
CA VAL A 14 44.78 24.35 26.50
C VAL A 14 43.50 24.74 27.25
N LEU A 15 43.36 26.00 27.66
CA LEU A 15 42.15 26.51 28.30
C LEU A 15 40.94 26.43 27.34
N CYS A 16 41.12 26.74 26.07
CA CYS A 16 40.06 26.65 25.05
C CYS A 16 39.63 25.19 24.80
N LEU A 17 40.57 24.23 24.80
CA LEU A 17 40.26 22.80 24.69
C LEU A 17 39.41 22.28 25.86
N THR A 18 39.53 22.87 27.05
CA THR A 18 38.71 22.50 28.22
C THR A 18 37.27 23.04 28.17
N PHE A 19 36.97 23.99 27.28
CA PHE A 19 35.63 24.57 27.09
C PHE A 19 34.91 24.12 25.81
N LEU A 20 35.45 23.15 25.06
CA LEU A 20 34.74 22.57 23.93
C LEU A 20 33.55 21.73 24.42
N PRO A 21 32.29 22.05 24.04
CA PRO A 21 31.16 21.19 24.34
C PRO A 21 31.26 19.92 23.49
N LEU A 22 31.77 18.83 24.07
CA LEU A 22 31.83 17.48 23.47
C LEU A 22 30.46 16.75 23.48
N SER A 23 29.36 17.49 23.43
CA SER A 23 28.02 16.94 23.58
C SER A 23 27.37 16.70 22.21
N ASN A 24 27.77 15.63 21.52
CA ASN A 24 26.99 15.07 20.42
C ASN A 24 25.85 14.21 20.98
N SER A 25 24.81 14.83 21.55
CA SER A 25 23.58 14.12 21.89
C SER A 25 22.68 14.06 20.66
N ALA A 26 22.86 13.03 19.85
CA ALA A 26 21.83 12.64 18.88
C ALA A 26 20.68 12.02 19.67
N ALA A 27 19.46 12.56 19.54
CA ALA A 27 18.27 11.93 20.10
C ALA A 27 18.16 10.51 19.54
N ALA A 28 18.08 9.51 20.43
CA ALA A 28 17.86 8.13 20.01
C ALA A 28 16.51 8.05 19.27
N ALA A 29 16.51 7.41 18.10
CA ALA A 29 15.26 7.13 17.42
C ALA A 29 14.40 6.22 18.31
N PRO A 30 13.07 6.41 18.32
CA PRO A 30 12.19 5.55 19.10
C PRO A 30 12.32 4.10 18.63
N GLU A 31 12.24 3.16 19.59
CA GLU A 31 12.37 1.72 19.32
C GLU A 31 11.21 1.18 18.48
N ASN A 32 10.05 1.84 18.54
CA ASN A 32 8.83 1.40 17.87
C ASN A 32 8.12 2.56 17.18
N PHE A 33 7.59 2.28 16.01
CA PHE A 33 6.67 3.14 15.29
C PHE A 33 5.34 2.41 15.13
N SER A 34 4.25 3.06 15.54
CA SER A 34 2.89 2.54 15.36
C SER A 34 2.15 3.44 14.39
N PHE A 35 1.53 2.83 13.37
CA PHE A 35 0.74 3.54 12.38
C PHE A 35 -0.69 3.02 12.45
N THR A 36 -1.64 3.95 12.60
CA THR A 36 -3.07 3.66 12.53
C THR A 36 -3.61 4.22 11.23
N GLY A 37 -4.28 3.38 10.45
CA GLY A 37 -4.90 3.75 9.19
C GLY A 37 -6.13 2.88 8.92
N SER A 38 -6.85 3.20 7.86
CA SER A 38 -8.06 2.48 7.45
C SER A 38 -8.04 2.19 5.97
N GLY A 39 -8.75 1.13 5.57
CA GLY A 39 -8.80 0.67 4.18
C GLY A 39 -7.66 -0.29 3.84
N TYR A 40 -7.84 -1.03 2.76
CA TYR A 40 -6.87 -2.00 2.25
C TYR A 40 -6.84 -1.91 0.72
N GLY A 41 -5.67 -1.56 0.16
CA GLY A 41 -5.47 -1.36 -1.28
C GLY A 41 -5.32 0.12 -1.67
N HIS A 42 -5.25 0.37 -2.98
CA HIS A 42 -4.96 1.70 -3.55
C HIS A 42 -6.17 2.66 -3.55
N GLY A 43 -7.35 2.21 -3.14
CA GLY A 43 -8.52 3.06 -2.94
C GLY A 43 -9.17 3.63 -4.21
N VAL A 44 -8.89 3.07 -5.39
CA VAL A 44 -9.45 3.55 -6.67
C VAL A 44 -10.39 2.49 -7.26
N GLY A 45 -11.54 2.93 -7.77
CA GLY A 45 -12.53 2.06 -8.39
C GLY A 45 -13.39 1.31 -7.38
N MET A 46 -13.58 0.02 -7.58
CA MET A 46 -14.51 -0.79 -6.81
C MET A 46 -13.92 -1.34 -5.51
N SER A 47 -14.55 -1.00 -4.38
CA SER A 47 -14.31 -1.70 -3.11
C SER A 47 -14.95 -3.08 -3.17
N GLN A 48 -14.14 -4.14 -3.04
CA GLN A 48 -14.63 -5.52 -3.07
C GLN A 48 -15.59 -5.81 -1.90
N ILE A 49 -15.28 -5.31 -0.70
CA ILE A 49 -16.13 -5.47 0.49
C ILE A 49 -17.44 -4.69 0.31
N GLY A 50 -17.37 -3.47 -0.23
CA GLY A 50 -18.58 -2.68 -0.50
C GLY A 50 -19.45 -3.30 -1.59
N ALA A 51 -18.86 -3.80 -2.67
CA ALA A 51 -19.57 -4.53 -3.72
C ALA A 51 -20.27 -5.79 -3.18
N ARG A 52 -19.59 -6.56 -2.32
CA ARG A 52 -20.21 -7.69 -1.62
C ARG A 52 -21.39 -7.26 -0.76
N ALA A 53 -21.27 -6.18 0.00
CA ALA A 53 -22.36 -5.68 0.83
C ALA A 53 -23.57 -5.26 0.00
N LYS A 54 -23.35 -4.56 -1.13
CA LYS A 54 -24.42 -4.19 -2.08
C LYS A 54 -25.09 -5.41 -2.71
N ALA A 55 -24.31 -6.43 -3.09
CA ALA A 55 -24.85 -7.68 -3.60
C ALA A 55 -25.70 -8.42 -2.55
N LEU A 56 -25.24 -8.46 -1.29
CA LEU A 56 -26.02 -9.01 -0.17
C LEU A 56 -27.29 -8.21 0.12
N ALA A 57 -27.30 -6.91 -0.18
CA ALA A 57 -28.48 -6.06 -0.15
C ALA A 57 -29.41 -6.22 -1.38
N GLY A 58 -29.05 -7.09 -2.33
CA GLY A 58 -29.86 -7.41 -3.51
C GLY A 58 -29.62 -6.52 -4.73
N GLU A 59 -28.61 -5.65 -4.73
CA GLU A 59 -28.26 -4.87 -5.91
C GLU A 59 -27.71 -5.76 -7.03
N SER A 60 -28.10 -5.47 -8.28
CA SER A 60 -27.58 -6.18 -9.45
C SER A 60 -26.10 -5.84 -9.70
N ALA A 61 -25.38 -6.72 -10.40
CA ALA A 61 -24.00 -6.47 -10.80
C ALA A 61 -23.85 -5.16 -11.60
N THR A 62 -24.81 -4.85 -12.48
CA THR A 62 -24.82 -3.61 -13.27
C THR A 62 -24.98 -2.37 -12.39
N ALA A 63 -25.83 -2.42 -11.37
CA ALA A 63 -26.01 -1.33 -10.41
C ALA A 63 -24.73 -1.09 -9.59
N ILE A 64 -24.10 -2.17 -9.12
CA ILE A 64 -22.84 -2.12 -8.37
C ILE A 64 -21.72 -1.52 -9.22
N LEU A 65 -21.57 -1.96 -10.47
CA LEU A 65 -20.57 -1.40 -11.40
C LEU A 65 -20.82 0.08 -11.66
N SER A 66 -22.07 0.46 -11.92
CA SER A 66 -22.45 1.86 -12.18
C SER A 66 -22.18 2.78 -10.97
N TYR A 67 -22.29 2.24 -9.75
CA TYR A 67 -21.97 2.97 -8.52
C TYR A 67 -20.47 3.30 -8.40
N TYR A 68 -19.59 2.34 -8.70
CA TYR A 68 -18.14 2.53 -8.56
C TYR A 68 -17.47 3.16 -9.79
N TYR A 69 -18.10 3.02 -10.96
CA TYR A 69 -17.56 3.48 -12.24
C TYR A 69 -18.57 4.37 -12.94
N SER A 70 -18.71 5.60 -12.43
CA SER A 70 -19.62 6.60 -13.00
C SER A 70 -19.31 6.91 -14.46
N GLY A 71 -20.35 7.02 -15.29
CA GLY A 71 -20.20 7.31 -16.72
C GLY A 71 -19.80 6.11 -17.57
N THR A 72 -19.68 4.91 -16.99
CA THR A 72 -19.46 3.67 -17.76
C THR A 72 -20.79 3.05 -18.21
N LYS A 73 -20.71 2.22 -19.25
CA LYS A 73 -21.80 1.37 -19.72
C LYS A 73 -21.37 -0.07 -19.66
N VAL A 74 -22.27 -0.94 -19.22
CA VAL A 74 -22.07 -2.39 -19.27
C VAL A 74 -22.63 -2.88 -20.60
N GLU A 75 -21.76 -3.41 -21.45
CA GLU A 75 -22.11 -3.92 -22.78
C GLU A 75 -21.66 -5.38 -22.92
N THR A 76 -22.31 -6.11 -23.82
CA THR A 76 -21.91 -7.46 -24.17
C THR A 76 -20.70 -7.41 -25.09
N ALA A 77 -19.60 -8.06 -24.71
CA ALA A 77 -18.46 -8.28 -25.60
C ALA A 77 -18.66 -9.57 -26.40
N THR A 78 -18.49 -9.49 -27.73
CA THR A 78 -18.46 -10.67 -28.59
C THR A 78 -17.08 -11.31 -28.51
N GLU A 79 -16.96 -12.35 -27.68
CA GLU A 79 -15.68 -12.99 -27.44
C GLU A 79 -15.50 -14.21 -28.35
N SER A 80 -14.59 -14.11 -29.33
CA SER A 80 -14.22 -15.20 -30.26
C SER A 80 -13.07 -16.07 -29.74
N GLN A 81 -12.60 -15.80 -28.52
CA GLN A 81 -11.45 -16.47 -27.94
C GLN A 81 -11.84 -17.85 -27.39
N ILE A 82 -11.03 -18.87 -27.65
CA ILE A 82 -11.22 -20.19 -27.03
C ILE A 82 -10.80 -20.09 -25.56
N LEU A 83 -11.78 -20.11 -24.63
CA LEU A 83 -11.49 -20.16 -23.20
C LEU A 83 -11.28 -21.60 -22.74
N ARG A 84 -10.09 -21.88 -22.20
CA ARG A 84 -9.79 -23.15 -21.52
C ARG A 84 -10.14 -23.03 -20.04
N VAL A 85 -11.20 -23.70 -19.61
CA VAL A 85 -11.69 -23.67 -18.23
C VAL A 85 -11.42 -25.01 -17.56
N ASN A 86 -10.79 -24.99 -16.37
CA ASN A 86 -10.68 -26.19 -15.56
C ASN A 86 -12.03 -26.50 -14.91
N ILE A 87 -12.60 -27.67 -15.22
CA ILE A 87 -13.91 -28.09 -14.70
C ILE A 87 -13.76 -28.88 -13.37
N GLY A 88 -12.53 -29.12 -12.94
CA GLY A 88 -12.18 -29.65 -11.63
C GLY A 88 -10.86 -30.42 -11.62
N HIS A 89 -10.39 -30.75 -10.43
CA HIS A 89 -9.18 -31.52 -10.19
C HIS A 89 -9.53 -32.92 -9.69
N LEU A 90 -8.92 -33.96 -10.29
CA LEU A 90 -9.11 -35.38 -9.93
C LEU A 90 -10.57 -35.88 -9.95
N LEU A 91 -11.38 -35.36 -10.88
CA LEU A 91 -12.77 -35.79 -11.04
C LEU A 91 -12.85 -37.12 -11.80
N LYS A 92 -13.62 -38.08 -11.27
CA LYS A 92 -13.99 -39.32 -12.00
C LYS A 92 -15.11 -39.08 -13.03
N SER A 93 -15.90 -38.02 -12.86
CA SER A 93 -16.97 -37.60 -13.77
C SER A 93 -17.38 -36.15 -13.52
N SER A 94 -17.86 -35.44 -14.54
CA SER A 94 -18.50 -34.13 -14.40
C SER A 94 -19.74 -34.03 -15.31
N LYS A 95 -20.72 -33.21 -14.92
CA LYS A 95 -21.88 -32.83 -15.74
C LYS A 95 -21.94 -31.31 -15.79
N VAL A 96 -22.15 -30.77 -16.98
CA VAL A 96 -22.24 -29.33 -17.22
C VAL A 96 -23.60 -29.05 -17.87
N LYS A 97 -24.29 -28.03 -17.37
CA LYS A 97 -25.54 -27.50 -17.96
C LYS A 97 -25.31 -26.02 -18.24
N SER A 98 -25.69 -25.57 -19.43
CA SER A 98 -25.75 -24.14 -19.75
C SER A 98 -27.20 -23.68 -19.63
N ASP A 99 -27.42 -22.56 -18.93
CA ASP A 99 -28.70 -21.87 -18.87
C ASP A 99 -28.73 -20.62 -19.78
N SER A 100 -27.72 -20.44 -20.65
CA SER A 100 -27.69 -19.32 -21.60
C SER A 100 -28.59 -19.56 -22.81
N LYS A 101 -29.39 -18.54 -23.18
CA LYS A 101 -30.04 -18.48 -24.50
C LYS A 101 -28.98 -18.15 -25.55
N GLY A 102 -28.42 -19.16 -26.19
CA GLY A 102 -27.49 -18.96 -27.32
C GLY A 102 -26.34 -19.95 -27.44
N ALA A 103 -26.44 -21.13 -26.83
CA ALA A 103 -25.60 -22.27 -27.23
C ALA A 103 -26.25 -22.99 -28.42
#